data_AF-A0A369SYE3-F1
#
_entry.id   AF-A0A369SYE3-F1
#
_cell.length_a   1.000
_cell.length_b   1.000
_cell.length_c   1.000
_cell.angle_alpha   90.00
_cell.angle_beta   90.00
_cell.angle_gamma   90.00
#
_symmetry.space_group_name_H-M   'P 1'
#
loop_
_entity.id
_entity.type
_entity.pdbx_description
1 polymer ?
#
loop_
_entity_poly.entity_id
_entity_poly.type
_entity_poly.pdbx_seq_one_letter_code
_entity_poly.pdbx_strand_id
1 'polypeptide(L)'
;MEKVIIRFNGRFWIEKEYWDKIGRIGRMSDKIYLEPEEVLYVLDKEWGIVKMDDKTLDKEEFLEEFKDKIDYKKYLVFREIRDLGYYADIFEEKVIVHERGNRNKPFYLVYP
;
A
#
# COMPACT_ATOMS: atom_id res chain seq x y z
N MET A 1 -8.91 7.86 -14.57
CA MET A 1 -9.47 7.19 -13.38
C MET A 1 -9.45 8.20 -12.24
N GLU A 2 -10.50 8.28 -11.42
CA GLU A 2 -10.50 9.15 -10.24
C GLU A 2 -9.46 8.65 -9.22
N LYS A 3 -8.57 9.53 -8.74
CA LYS A 3 -7.52 9.15 -7.79
C LYS A 3 -8.10 8.94 -6.39
N VAL A 4 -7.68 7.87 -5.73
CA VAL A 4 -8.03 7.59 -4.34
C VAL A 4 -7.25 8.52 -3.40
N ILE A 5 -7.94 9.12 -2.43
CA ILE A 5 -7.31 9.98 -1.43
C ILE A 5 -6.84 9.10 -0.26
N ILE A 6 -5.52 8.96 -0.12
CA ILE A 6 -4.86 8.32 1.02
C ILE A 6 -4.65 9.38 2.09
N ARG A 7 -5.27 9.22 3.26
CA ARG A 7 -5.18 10.18 4.36
C ARG A 7 -4.11 9.75 5.35
N PHE A 8 -3.43 10.70 5.95
CA PHE A 8 -2.44 10.45 7.00
C PHE A 8 -2.79 11.22 8.28
N ASN A 9 -2.90 10.50 9.41
CA ASN A 9 -2.98 11.08 10.76
C ASN A 9 -2.33 10.09 11.73
N GLY A 10 -1.01 9.94 11.64
CA GLY A 10 -0.22 8.93 12.36
C GLY A 10 -0.19 7.55 11.68
N ARG A 11 -1.21 7.20 10.90
CA ARG A 11 -1.23 6.04 9.98
C ARG A 11 -1.88 6.43 8.65
N PHE A 12 -1.50 5.74 7.58
CA PHE A 12 -2.13 5.90 6.27
C PHE A 12 -3.41 5.08 6.19
N TRP A 13 -4.45 5.68 5.62
CA TRP A 13 -5.72 4.99 5.44
C TRP A 13 -6.56 5.54 4.28
N ILE A 14 -7.48 4.71 3.79
CA ILE A 14 -8.54 5.07 2.83
C ILE A 14 -9.90 4.58 3.32
N GLU A 15 -10.98 5.16 2.80
CA GLU A 15 -12.32 4.63 3.02
C GLU A 15 -12.52 3.29 2.31
N LYS A 16 -13.34 2.41 2.89
CA LYS A 16 -13.54 1.01 2.41
C LYS A 16 -14.05 0.93 0.98
N GLU A 17 -14.85 1.90 0.54
CA GLU A 17 -15.41 1.98 -0.82
C GLU A 17 -14.33 2.10 -1.91
N TYR A 18 -13.13 2.55 -1.56
CA TYR A 18 -12.02 2.69 -2.49
C TYR A 18 -11.09 1.48 -2.53
N TRP A 19 -11.33 0.44 -1.74
CA TRP A 19 -10.39 -0.68 -1.61
C TRP A 19 -10.16 -1.42 -2.92
N ASP A 20 -11.23 -1.69 -3.67
CA ASP A 20 -11.15 -2.31 -4.99
C ASP A 20 -10.38 -1.43 -6.00
N LYS A 21 -10.48 -0.10 -5.89
CA LYS A 21 -9.79 0.85 -6.79
C LYS A 21 -8.27 0.80 -6.66
N ILE A 22 -7.75 0.42 -5.49
CA ILE A 22 -6.30 0.23 -5.25
C ILE A 22 -5.87 -1.24 -5.32
N GLY A 23 -6.65 -2.08 -6.00
CA GLY A 23 -6.34 -3.50 -6.16
C GLY A 23 -6.44 -4.30 -4.85
N ARG A 24 -7.27 -3.83 -3.92
CA ARG A 24 -7.45 -4.40 -2.57
C ARG A 24 -6.17 -4.41 -1.76
N ILE A 25 -5.30 -3.41 -1.82
CA ILE A 25 -4.09 -3.36 -0.96
C ILE A 25 -4.44 -2.87 0.46
N GLY A 26 -3.69 -3.27 1.47
CA GLY A 26 -3.87 -2.80 2.85
C GLY A 26 -4.83 -3.64 3.68
N ARG A 27 -4.81 -3.38 5.00
CA ARG A 27 -5.55 -4.16 5.99
C ARG A 27 -6.90 -3.55 6.31
N MET A 28 -7.94 -4.36 6.15
CA MET A 28 -9.33 -4.00 6.49
C MET A 28 -9.55 -3.99 8.01
N SER A 29 -10.13 -2.90 8.53
CA SER A 29 -10.64 -2.75 9.89
C SER A 29 -11.90 -1.87 9.90
N ASP A 30 -11.93 -0.75 10.63
CA ASP A 30 -12.93 0.32 10.47
C ASP A 30 -12.74 1.09 9.15
N LYS A 31 -11.49 1.17 8.68
CA LYS A 31 -11.01 1.69 7.39
C LYS A 31 -10.05 0.70 6.73
N ILE A 32 -9.47 1.03 5.58
CA ILE A 32 -8.32 0.31 5.04
C ILE A 32 -7.06 1.03 5.49
N TYR A 33 -6.21 0.36 6.25
CA TYR A 33 -4.91 0.90 6.64
C TYR A 33 -3.82 0.41 5.70
N LEU A 34 -2.88 1.28 5.38
CA LEU A 34 -1.77 1.02 4.48
C LEU A 34 -0.45 1.22 5.22
N GLU A 35 0.51 0.35 4.97
CA GLU A 35 1.91 0.57 5.34
C GLU A 35 2.56 1.58 4.37
N PRO A 36 3.65 2.29 4.76
CA PRO A 36 4.31 3.27 3.90
C PRO A 36 4.71 2.73 2.52
N GLU A 37 5.19 1.50 2.45
CA GLU A 37 5.56 0.83 1.21
C GLU A 37 4.35 0.51 0.32
N GLU A 38 3.19 0.19 0.93
CA GLU A 38 1.94 0.00 0.21
C GLU A 38 1.43 1.32 -0.38
N VAL A 39 1.57 2.42 0.37
CA VAL A 39 1.27 3.78 -0.14
C VAL A 39 2.17 4.13 -1.32
N LEU A 40 3.48 3.88 -1.21
CA LEU A 40 4.42 4.09 -2.30
C LEU A 40 3.99 3.33 -3.56
N TYR A 41 3.56 2.08 -3.42
CA TYR A 41 3.05 1.31 -4.55
C TYR A 41 1.80 1.94 -5.19
N VAL A 42 0.85 2.43 -4.39
CA VAL A 42 -0.35 3.10 -4.90
C VAL A 42 0.00 4.39 -5.65
N LEU A 43 1.01 5.14 -5.17
CA LEU A 43 1.53 6.33 -5.86
C LEU A 43 2.25 5.96 -7.16
N ASP A 44 3.06 4.90 -7.16
CA ASP A 44 3.77 4.39 -8.35
C ASP A 44 2.83 3.96 -9.47
N LYS A 45 1.66 3.42 -9.11
CA LYS A 45 0.62 3.05 -10.09
C LYS A 45 -0.29 4.22 -10.46
N GLU A 46 -0.03 5.42 -9.91
CA GLU A 46 -0.84 6.63 -10.08
C GLU A 46 -2.32 6.46 -9.67
N TRP A 47 -2.61 5.49 -8.80
CA TRP A 47 -3.97 5.16 -8.35
C TRP A 47 -4.49 6.11 -7.28
N GLY A 48 -3.59 6.82 -6.59
CA GLY A 48 -3.95 7.71 -5.49
C GLY A 48 -3.06 8.93 -5.33
N ILE A 49 -3.39 9.74 -4.33
CA ILE A 49 -2.60 10.85 -3.81
C ILE A 49 -2.62 10.80 -2.28
N VAL A 50 -1.57 11.32 -1.64
CA VAL A 50 -1.54 11.42 -0.18
C VAL A 50 -2.03 12.80 0.25
N LYS A 51 -2.94 12.84 1.22
CA LYS A 51 -3.40 14.06 1.87
C LYS A 51 -3.02 14.03 3.35
N MET A 52 -2.20 14.99 3.75
CA MET A 52 -1.71 15.18 5.11
C MET A 52 -2.08 16.59 5.54
N ASP A 53 -3.07 16.69 6.44
CA ASP A 53 -3.69 17.95 6.85
C ASP A 53 -4.14 18.79 5.63
N ASP A 54 -3.52 19.97 5.47
CA ASP A 54 -3.79 20.92 4.39
C ASP A 54 -2.87 20.72 3.16
N LYS A 55 -1.99 19.72 3.19
CA LYS A 55 -1.07 19.41 2.10
C LYS A 55 -1.51 18.17 1.33
N THR A 56 -1.30 18.21 0.03
CA THR A 56 -1.31 17.03 -0.84
C THR A 56 0.13 16.75 -1.22
N LEU A 57 0.56 15.50 -1.02
CA LEU A 57 1.88 15.04 -1.40
C LEU A 57 1.76 14.21 -2.68
N ASP A 58 2.58 14.55 -3.66
CA ASP A 58 2.88 13.65 -4.77
C ASP A 58 3.89 12.56 -4.36
N LYS A 59 4.38 11.77 -5.32
CA LYS A 59 5.34 10.69 -5.05
C LYS A 59 6.67 11.22 -4.53
N GLU A 60 7.22 12.27 -5.13
CA GLU A 60 8.54 12.79 -4.77
C GLU A 60 8.47 13.40 -3.37
N GLU A 61 7.45 14.22 -3.11
CA GLU A 61 7.20 14.81 -1.79
C GLU A 61 6.95 13.74 -0.72
N PHE A 62 6.20 12.68 -1.06
CA PHE A 62 6.00 11.54 -0.16
C PHE A 62 7.32 10.84 0.18
N LEU A 63 8.17 10.60 -0.82
CA LEU A 63 9.46 9.96 -0.60
C LEU A 63 10.38 10.82 0.26
N GLU A 64 10.41 12.13 0.05
CA GLU A 64 11.20 13.04 0.88
C GLU A 64 10.75 13.02 2.35
N GLU A 65 9.44 13.07 2.60
CA GLU A 65 8.85 13.11 3.94
C GLU A 65 8.94 11.77 4.68
N PHE A 66 8.81 10.63 3.97
CA PHE A 66 8.67 9.31 4.58
C PHE A 66 9.83 8.34 4.31
N LYS A 67 10.92 8.77 3.66
CA LYS A 67 12.08 7.89 3.30
C LYS A 67 12.56 7.00 4.45
N ASP A 68 12.61 7.52 5.67
CA ASP A 68 13.17 6.80 6.82
C ASP A 68 12.20 5.75 7.39
N LYS A 69 10.94 5.75 6.93
CA LYS A 69 9.91 4.77 7.32
C LYS A 69 9.66 3.71 6.24
N ILE A 70 10.27 3.85 5.07
CA ILE A 70 10.07 2.95 3.93
C ILE A 70 11.22 1.94 3.92
N ASP A 71 10.90 0.67 4.12
CA ASP A 71 11.83 -0.40 3.77
C ASP A 71 11.77 -0.65 2.26
N TYR A 72 12.77 -0.10 1.54
CA TYR A 72 12.84 -0.23 0.09
C TYR A 72 13.01 -1.66 -0.40
N LYS A 73 13.68 -2.54 0.35
CA LYS A 73 13.82 -3.96 -0.06
C LYS A 73 12.47 -4.64 -0.02
N LYS A 74 11.73 -4.43 1.08
CA LYS A 74 10.37 -4.94 1.25
C LYS A 74 9.42 -4.40 0.20
N TYR A 75 9.49 -3.11 -0.10
CA TYR A 75 8.73 -2.50 -1.19
C TYR A 75 9.01 -3.14 -2.55
N LEU A 76 10.28 -3.37 -2.92
CA LEU A 76 10.64 -3.96 -4.21
C LEU A 76 10.07 -5.38 -4.38
N VAL A 77 10.16 -6.20 -3.34
CA VAL A 77 9.57 -7.55 -3.31
C VAL A 77 8.05 -7.49 -3.42
N PHE A 78 7.41 -6.64 -2.62
CA PHE A 78 5.96 -6.44 -2.67
C PHE A 78 5.50 -6.02 -4.07
N ARG A 79 6.18 -5.03 -4.68
CA ARG A 79 5.85 -4.54 -6.02
C ARG A 79 5.92 -5.65 -7.06
N GLU A 80 6.99 -6.43 -7.09
CA GLU A 80 7.17 -7.54 -8.03
C GLU A 80 6.00 -8.54 -7.93
N ILE A 81 5.65 -8.95 -6.71
CA ILE A 81 4.56 -9.91 -6.46
C ILE A 81 3.21 -9.35 -6.93
N ARG A 82 2.96 -8.06 -6.69
CA ARG A 82 1.72 -7.39 -7.12
C ARG A 82 1.66 -7.20 -8.63
N ASP A 83 2.79 -6.91 -9.27
CA ASP A 83 2.91 -6.76 -10.73
C ASP A 83 2.70 -8.09 -11.46
N LEU A 84 3.05 -9.21 -10.83
CA LEU A 84 2.71 -10.56 -11.28
C LEU A 84 1.22 -10.92 -11.11
N GLY A 85 0.43 -10.04 -10.48
CA GLY A 85 -1.02 -10.20 -10.31
C GLY A 85 -1.44 -11.01 -9.09
N TYR A 86 -0.53 -11.25 -8.14
CA TYR A 86 -0.87 -11.86 -6.85
C TYR A 86 -1.43 -10.83 -5.88
N TYR A 87 -2.23 -11.28 -4.92
CA TYR A 87 -2.52 -10.48 -3.74
C TYR A 87 -1.36 -10.60 -2.77
N ALA A 88 -0.89 -9.47 -2.26
CA ALA A 88 0.13 -9.43 -1.24
C ALA A 88 -0.20 -8.33 -0.22
N ASP A 89 0.27 -8.52 1.00
CA ASP A 89 0.21 -7.54 2.09
C ASP A 89 1.58 -7.36 2.70
N ILE A 90 1.84 -6.16 3.20
CA ILE A 90 3.00 -5.89 4.05
C ILE A 90 2.55 -5.96 5.51
N PHE A 91 3.30 -6.67 6.34
CA PHE A 91 3.06 -6.71 7.77
C PHE A 91 4.36 -6.91 8.52
N GLU A 92 4.71 -5.97 9.39
CA GLU A 92 5.99 -5.99 10.12
C GLU A 92 7.17 -6.14 9.12
N GLU A 93 8.03 -7.14 9.35
CA GLU A 93 9.24 -7.44 8.58
C GLU A 93 8.99 -8.37 7.38
N LYS A 94 7.73 -8.62 7.00
CA LYS A 94 7.40 -9.62 5.98
C LYS A 94 6.39 -9.15 4.95
N VAL A 95 6.47 -9.77 3.77
CA VAL A 95 5.46 -9.72 2.73
C VAL A 95 4.68 -11.04 2.76
N ILE A 96 3.36 -10.95 2.89
CA ILE A 96 2.44 -12.09 2.91
C ILE A 96 1.84 -12.24 1.53
N VAL A 97 2.04 -13.38 0.88
CA VAL A 97 1.48 -13.66 -0.46
C VAL A 97 0.26 -14.56 -0.34
N HIS A 98 -0.81 -14.18 -1.03
CA HIS A 98 -2.08 -14.87 -1.02
C HIS A 98 -2.37 -15.53 -2.36
N GLU A 99 -3.13 -16.64 -2.29
CA GLU A 99 -3.46 -17.44 -3.45
C GLU A 99 -4.13 -16.59 -4.53
N ARG A 100 -3.81 -16.86 -5.80
CA ARG A 100 -4.31 -16.06 -6.91
C ARG A 100 -5.85 -16.09 -6.93
N GLY A 101 -6.47 -14.91 -6.90
CA GLY A 101 -7.92 -14.79 -6.82
C GLY A 101 -8.52 -14.97 -5.42
N ASN A 102 -7.73 -15.32 -4.41
CA ASN A 102 -8.18 -15.51 -3.03
C ASN A 102 -7.27 -14.80 -2.02
N ARG A 103 -7.57 -13.52 -1.77
CA ARG A 103 -6.87 -12.66 -0.81
C ARG A 103 -6.94 -13.12 0.66
N ASN A 104 -7.84 -14.03 1.01
CA ASN A 104 -8.01 -14.49 2.40
C ASN A 104 -7.20 -15.75 2.72
N LYS A 105 -6.40 -16.25 1.77
CA LYS A 105 -5.64 -17.48 1.92
C LYS A 105 -4.14 -17.23 1.68
N PRO A 106 -3.38 -16.91 2.75
CA PRO A 106 -1.93 -16.80 2.64
C PRO A 106 -1.33 -18.17 2.31
N PHE A 107 -0.40 -18.23 1.37
CA PHE A 107 0.32 -19.47 1.01
C PHE A 107 1.84 -19.34 1.09
N TYR A 108 2.37 -18.13 1.20
CA TYR A 108 3.81 -17.89 1.31
C TYR A 108 4.14 -16.63 2.11
N LEU A 109 5.27 -16.66 2.82
CA LEU A 109 5.82 -15.53 3.57
C LEU A 109 7.21 -15.21 3.04
N VAL A 110 7.47 -13.95 2.73
CA VAL A 110 8.80 -13.46 2.29
C VAL A 110 9.39 -12.56 3.38
N TYR A 111 10.65 -12.80 3.74
CA TYR A 111 11.45 -11.96 4.63
C TYR A 111 12.58 -11.33 3.79
N PRO A 112 12.39 -10.09 3.30
CA PRO A 112 13.33 -9.39 2.42
C PRO A 112 14.59 -8.86 3.11
#